data_AF-E5QZH1-F1
#
_entry.id   AF-E5QZH1-F1
#
_cell.length_a   1.000
_cell.length_b   1.000
_cell.length_c   1.000
_cell.angle_alpha   90.00
_cell.angle_beta   90.00
_cell.angle_gamma   90.00
#
_symmetry.space_group_name_H-M   'P 1'
#
loop_
_entity.id
_entity.type
_entity.pdbx_description
1 polymer ?
#
loop_
_entity_poly.entity_id
_entity_poly.type
_entity_poly.pdbx_seq_one_letter_code
_entity_poly.pdbx_strand_id
1 'polypeptide(L)'
;MAHYSILKHLLQDGDGALRILHDLAASTFTVQVDRTKIRSHGKPALGRYLCRLHIWRCTADLSSCKQFYEALYEVEGVYEQWRQIVCSTPIPRWKFVQLNTFFDGEAVELKIYEESNEGIIQSWAERDV
;
A
#
# COMPACT_ATOMS: atom_id res chain seq x y z
N MET A 1 -0.37 -5.83 4.04
CA MET A 1 -0.05 -7.18 3.55
C MET A 1 0.12 -7.16 2.04
N ALA A 2 -0.89 -7.23 1.18
CA ALA A 2 -0.75 -7.30 -0.30
C ALA A 2 0.43 -6.54 -0.96
N HIS A 3 0.64 -5.26 -0.64
CA HIS A 3 1.75 -4.49 -1.21
C HIS A 3 3.15 -5.03 -0.85
N TYR A 4 3.33 -5.57 0.36
CA TYR A 4 4.59 -6.13 0.80
C TYR A 4 4.92 -7.46 0.08
N SER A 5 3.94 -8.31 -0.18
CA SER A 5 4.19 -9.53 -0.97
C SER A 5 4.52 -9.21 -2.42
N ILE A 6 3.87 -8.19 -3.01
CA ILE A 6 4.21 -7.68 -4.36
C ILE A 6 5.66 -7.18 -4.38
N LEU A 7 6.05 -6.41 -3.35
CA LEU A 7 7.42 -5.93 -3.19
C LEU A 7 8.42 -7.11 -3.11
N LYS A 8 8.18 -8.07 -2.20
CA LYS A 8 9.06 -9.22 -2.00
C LYS A 8 9.15 -10.10 -3.26
N HIS A 9 8.03 -10.32 -3.95
CA HIS A 9 7.98 -11.02 -5.22
C HIS A 9 8.80 -10.31 -6.30
N LEU A 10 8.69 -9.00 -6.44
CA LEU A 10 9.49 -8.23 -7.42
C LEU A 10 10.98 -8.22 -7.09
N LEU A 11 11.35 -8.23 -5.81
CA LEU A 11 12.75 -8.34 -5.39
C LEU A 11 13.34 -9.72 -5.70
N GLN A 12 12.54 -10.79 -5.55
CA GLN A 12 12.95 -12.17 -5.82
C GLN A 12 12.94 -12.51 -7.32
N ASP A 13 11.88 -12.14 -8.04
CA ASP A 13 11.61 -12.61 -9.41
C ASP A 13 11.69 -11.51 -10.48
N GLY A 14 11.87 -10.25 -10.09
CA GLY A 14 11.88 -9.10 -11.00
C GLY A 14 13.23 -8.80 -11.65
N ASP A 15 14.25 -9.64 -11.44
CA ASP A 15 15.60 -9.53 -12.02
C ASP A 15 16.20 -8.11 -11.95
N GLY A 16 16.19 -7.53 -10.75
CA GLY A 16 16.74 -6.21 -10.51
C GLY A 16 15.90 -5.04 -11.05
N ALA A 17 14.67 -5.28 -11.51
CA ALA A 17 13.71 -4.21 -11.76
C ALA A 17 13.42 -3.37 -10.50
N LEU A 18 13.59 -3.98 -9.33
CA LEU A 18 13.52 -3.34 -8.03
C LEU A 18 14.71 -3.71 -7.16
N ARG A 19 15.24 -2.75 -6.41
CA ARG A 19 16.28 -2.95 -5.40
C ARG A 19 15.99 -2.09 -4.18
N ILE A 20 16.49 -2.51 -3.02
CA ILE A 20 16.42 -1.74 -1.80
C ILE A 20 17.84 -1.49 -1.32
N LEU A 21 18.14 -0.22 -1.07
CA LEU A 21 19.35 0.20 -0.36
C LEU A 21 18.90 0.65 1.03
N HIS A 22 19.53 0.10 2.08
CA HIS A 22 19.22 0.47 3.45
C HIS A 22 20.49 0.59 4.29
N ASP A 23 20.44 1.48 5.27
CA ASP A 23 21.46 1.63 6.31
C ASP A 23 20.75 1.80 7.65
N LEU A 24 20.97 0.85 8.55
CA LEU A 24 20.37 0.83 9.88
C LEU A 24 20.93 1.94 10.79
N ALA A 25 22.23 2.23 10.70
CA ALA A 25 22.88 3.26 11.51
C ALA A 25 22.43 4.66 11.10
N ALA A 26 22.32 4.89 9.79
CA ALA A 26 21.82 6.14 9.24
C ALA A 26 20.28 6.23 9.20
N SER A 27 19.55 5.16 9.55
CA SER A 27 18.09 5.07 9.41
C SER A 27 17.59 5.45 8.02
N THR A 28 18.31 5.03 6.97
CA THR A 28 17.94 5.32 5.58
C THR A 28 17.38 4.08 4.90
N PHE A 29 16.32 4.30 4.10
CA PHE A 29 15.67 3.26 3.32
C PHE A 29 15.27 3.83 1.96
N THR A 30 15.92 3.35 0.90
CA THR A 30 15.72 3.83 -0.47
C THR A 30 15.27 2.70 -1.37
N VAL A 31 14.09 2.87 -1.97
CA VAL A 31 13.57 1.97 -3.00
C VAL A 31 14.06 2.45 -4.37
N GLN A 32 14.82 1.61 -5.06
CA GLN A 32 15.31 1.89 -6.41
C GLN A 32 14.52 1.07 -7.44
N VAL A 33 14.01 1.77 -8.46
CA VAL A 33 13.26 1.16 -9.56
C VAL A 33 14.06 1.35 -10.86
N ASP A 34 14.42 0.26 -11.52
CA ASP A 34 15.03 0.33 -12.85
C ASP A 34 13.93 0.43 -13.92
N ARG A 35 13.73 1.66 -14.42
CA ARG A 35 12.70 1.95 -15.43
C ARG A 35 12.84 1.11 -16.69
N THR A 36 14.06 0.78 -17.10
CA THR A 36 14.33 0.01 -18.32
C THR A 36 13.86 -1.44 -18.19
N LYS A 37 13.84 -1.97 -16.96
CA LYS A 37 13.46 -3.35 -16.64
C LYS A 37 11.99 -3.53 -16.27
N ILE A 38 11.22 -2.46 -16.13
CA ILE A 38 9.79 -2.55 -15.77
C ILE A 38 9.01 -3.43 -16.76
N ARG A 39 9.14 -3.16 -18.07
CA ARG A 39 8.37 -3.88 -19.10
C ARG A 39 8.91 -5.29 -19.35
N SER A 40 10.23 -5.44 -19.34
CA SER A 40 10.91 -6.68 -19.71
C SER A 40 11.00 -7.71 -18.58
N HIS A 41 11.15 -7.28 -17.32
CA HIS A 41 11.36 -8.17 -16.18
C HIS A 41 10.25 -8.03 -15.13
N GLY A 42 9.94 -6.79 -14.73
CA GLY A 42 8.94 -6.52 -13.70
C GLY A 42 7.52 -6.97 -14.09
N LYS A 43 7.05 -6.60 -15.30
CA LYS A 43 5.72 -6.97 -15.78
C LYS A 43 5.56 -8.50 -15.93
N PRO A 44 6.50 -9.24 -16.56
CA PRO A 44 6.41 -10.70 -16.58
C PRO A 44 6.46 -11.35 -15.19
N ALA A 45 7.27 -10.83 -14.26
CA ALA A 45 7.32 -11.33 -12.89
C ALA A 45 5.97 -11.20 -12.17
N LEU A 46 5.32 -10.03 -12.27
CA LEU A 46 3.96 -9.83 -11.75
C LEU A 46 2.93 -10.67 -12.48
N GLY A 47 3.09 -10.87 -13.79
CA GLY A 47 2.21 -11.74 -14.58
C GLY A 47 2.20 -13.17 -14.04
N ARG A 48 3.37 -13.75 -13.77
CA ARG A 48 3.48 -15.09 -13.16
C ARG A 48 2.84 -15.15 -11.78
N TYR A 49 3.11 -14.15 -10.95
CA TYR A 49 2.55 -14.03 -9.60
C TYR A 49 1.02 -14.00 -9.61
N LEU A 50 0.44 -13.08 -10.38
CA LEU A 50 -1.01 -12.91 -10.48
C LEU A 50 -1.69 -14.13 -11.10
N CYS A 51 -1.06 -14.75 -12.10
CA CYS A 51 -1.58 -15.97 -12.73
C CYS A 51 -1.71 -17.11 -11.71
N ARG A 52 -0.68 -17.36 -10.89
CA ARG A 52 -0.73 -18.38 -9.82
C ARG A 52 -1.84 -18.10 -8.81
N LEU A 53 -1.90 -16.87 -8.30
CA LEU A 53 -2.95 -16.46 -7.35
C LEU A 53 -4.36 -16.62 -7.94
N HIS A 54 -4.53 -16.28 -9.22
CA HIS A 54 -5.81 -16.42 -9.90
C HIS A 54 -6.22 -17.89 -10.05
N ILE A 55 -5.31 -18.76 -10.49
CA ILE A 55 -5.57 -20.20 -10.63
C ILE A 55 -6.00 -20.78 -9.28
N TRP A 56 -5.22 -20.58 -8.21
CA TRP A 56 -5.56 -21.15 -6.89
C TRP A 56 -6.84 -20.59 -6.31
N ARG A 57 -7.15 -19.32 -6.55
CA ARG A 57 -8.44 -18.74 -6.16
C ARG A 57 -9.60 -19.43 -6.90
N CYS A 58 -9.47 -19.64 -8.21
CA CYS A 58 -10.52 -20.25 -9.04
C CYS A 58 -10.71 -21.74 -8.76
N THR A 59 -9.65 -22.44 -8.34
CA THR A 59 -9.71 -23.88 -8.02
C THR A 59 -9.89 -24.16 -6.52
N ALA A 60 -10.04 -23.13 -5.69
CA ALA A 60 -10.07 -23.22 -4.23
C ALA A 60 -8.87 -23.99 -3.62
N ASP A 61 -7.69 -23.93 -4.26
CA ASP A 61 -6.48 -24.58 -3.77
C ASP A 61 -5.83 -23.73 -2.66
N LEU A 62 -6.35 -23.89 -1.45
CA LEU A 62 -5.86 -23.19 -0.27
C LEU A 62 -4.44 -23.61 0.10
N SER A 63 -4.09 -24.90 -0.04
CA SER A 63 -2.78 -25.44 0.32
C SER A 63 -1.66 -24.77 -0.44
N SER A 64 -1.72 -24.76 -1.77
CA SER A 64 -0.68 -24.19 -2.62
C SER A 64 -0.60 -22.67 -2.45
N CYS A 65 -1.77 -22.01 -2.36
CA CYS A 65 -1.83 -20.58 -2.17
C CYS A 65 -1.20 -20.16 -0.84
N LYS A 66 -1.55 -20.84 0.25
CA LYS A 66 -1.03 -20.55 1.59
C LYS A 66 0.48 -20.73 1.63
N GLN A 67 0.98 -21.86 1.15
CA GLN A 67 2.43 -22.14 1.13
C GLN A 67 3.22 -21.07 0.38
N PHE A 68 2.74 -20.64 -0.79
CA PHE A 68 3.43 -19.63 -1.58
C PHE A 68 3.28 -18.22 -1.00
N TYR A 69 2.07 -17.85 -0.57
CA TYR A 69 1.75 -16.49 -0.16
C TYR A 69 2.29 -16.16 1.24
N GLU A 70 2.28 -17.10 2.19
CA GLU A 70 2.79 -16.88 3.55
C GLU A 70 4.30 -16.60 3.57
N ALA A 71 5.08 -17.33 2.79
CA ALA A 71 6.52 -17.08 2.63
C ALA A 71 6.82 -15.64 2.14
N LEU A 72 5.89 -15.02 1.40
CA LEU A 72 6.02 -13.63 0.96
C LEU A 72 5.67 -12.60 2.04
N TYR A 73 5.07 -13.00 3.16
CA TYR A 73 4.75 -12.14 4.31
C TYR A 73 5.69 -12.27 5.48
N GLU A 74 6.50 -13.32 5.54
CA GLU A 74 7.50 -13.47 6.58
C GLU A 74 8.47 -12.29 6.58
N VAL A 75 8.60 -11.66 7.74
CA VAL A 75 9.46 -10.51 8.02
C VAL A 75 10.57 -10.97 8.95
N GLU A 76 11.61 -11.56 8.36
CA GLU A 76 12.77 -12.08 9.10
C GLU A 76 14.08 -11.48 8.56
N GLY A 77 15.11 -11.45 9.39
CA GLY A 77 16.46 -11.01 9.02
C GLY A 77 16.47 -9.57 8.50
N VAL A 78 16.91 -9.38 7.25
CA VAL A 78 17.04 -8.04 6.64
C VAL A 78 15.70 -7.28 6.59
N TYR A 79 14.58 -8.00 6.46
CA TYR A 79 13.26 -7.39 6.41
C TYR A 79 12.83 -6.79 7.76
N GLU A 80 13.33 -7.35 8.87
CA GLU A 80 13.09 -6.79 10.20
C GLU A 80 13.84 -5.46 10.38
N GLN A 81 15.08 -5.37 9.89
CA GLN A 81 15.85 -4.13 9.87
C GLN A 81 15.12 -3.04 9.07
N TRP A 82 14.57 -3.40 7.91
CA TRP A 82 13.74 -2.48 7.12
C TRP A 82 12.52 -1.99 7.90
N ARG A 83 11.84 -2.91 8.60
CA ARG A 83 10.69 -2.57 9.44
C ARG A 83 11.08 -1.60 10.55
N GLN A 84 12.22 -1.79 11.21
CA GLN A 84 12.71 -0.87 12.24
C GLN A 84 12.90 0.55 11.69
N ILE A 85 13.53 0.69 10.52
CA ILE A 85 13.75 2.00 9.87
C ILE A 85 12.42 2.67 9.45
N VAL A 86 11.48 1.89 8.89
CA VAL A 86 10.18 2.44 8.47
C VAL A 86 9.34 2.85 9.69
N CYS A 87 9.37 2.06 10.76
CA CYS A 87 8.66 2.39 12.00
C CYS A 87 9.25 3.59 12.75
N SER A 88 10.54 3.91 12.56
CA SER A 88 11.16 5.10 13.17
C SER A 88 10.84 6.40 12.42
N THR A 89 10.30 6.32 11.20
CA THR A 89 9.92 7.47 10.36
C THR A 89 8.41 7.47 10.05
N PRO A 90 7.54 7.56 11.06
CA PRO A 90 6.10 7.50 10.84
C PRO A 90 5.63 8.74 10.05
N ILE A 91 4.97 8.50 8.91
CA ILE A 91 4.26 9.56 8.19
C ILE A 91 2.83 9.62 8.76
N PRO A 92 2.41 10.76 9.35
CA PRO A 92 1.06 10.89 9.86
C PRO A 92 0.05 10.72 8.72
N ARG A 93 -1.02 9.97 8.99
CA ARG A 93 -2.09 9.79 8.00
C ARG A 93 -2.79 11.12 7.76
N TRP A 94 -3.10 11.37 6.49
CA TRP A 94 -3.90 12.54 6.13
C TRP A 94 -5.29 12.44 6.75
N LYS A 95 -5.76 13.58 7.23
CA LYS A 95 -7.15 13.77 7.61
C LYS A 95 -7.83 14.51 6.47
N PHE A 96 -9.05 14.12 6.15
CA PHE A 96 -9.83 14.76 5.11
C PHE A 96 -11.04 15.41 5.73
N VAL A 97 -11.27 16.65 5.33
CA VAL A 97 -12.49 17.37 5.65
C VAL A 97 -13.52 16.99 4.60
N GLN A 98 -14.63 16.43 5.04
CA GLN A 98 -15.71 16.05 4.15
C GLN A 98 -16.77 17.14 4.17
N LEU A 99 -17.18 17.56 2.98
CA LEU A 99 -18.33 18.43 2.74
C LEU A 99 -19.65 17.77 3.17
N ASN A 100 -20.65 18.59 3.45
CA ASN A 100 -22.03 18.17 3.73
C ASN A 100 -22.95 18.66 2.63
N THR A 101 -24.08 17.98 2.47
CA THR A 101 -25.16 18.40 1.59
C THR A 101 -26.40 18.69 2.40
N PHE A 102 -27.04 19.84 2.16
CA PHE A 102 -28.28 20.24 2.81
C PHE A 102 -29.37 20.40 1.77
N PHE A 103 -30.59 19.95 2.09
CA PHE A 103 -31.75 20.12 1.21
C PHE A 103 -32.63 21.24 1.79
N ASP A 104 -32.87 22.29 1.01
CA ASP A 104 -33.65 23.46 1.43
C ASP A 104 -35.14 23.38 1.05
N GLY A 105 -35.56 22.30 0.39
CA GLY A 105 -36.91 22.10 -0.13
C GLY A 105 -37.02 22.22 -1.65
N GLU A 106 -36.08 22.88 -2.32
CA GLU A 106 -36.05 23.08 -3.77
C GLU A 106 -34.75 22.54 -4.39
N ALA A 107 -33.62 22.75 -3.75
CA ALA A 107 -32.29 22.36 -4.22
C ALA A 107 -31.44 21.71 -3.14
N VAL A 108 -30.39 21.00 -3.58
CA VAL A 108 -29.36 20.46 -2.70
C VAL A 108 -28.17 21.41 -2.71
N GLU A 109 -27.88 22.01 -1.56
CA GLU A 109 -26.71 22.85 -1.35
C GLU A 109 -25.53 22.02 -0.85
N LEU A 110 -24.33 22.39 -1.29
CA LEU A 110 -23.09 21.76 -0.87
C LEU A 110 -22.29 22.73 0.01
N LYS A 111 -22.05 22.32 1.26
CA LYS A 111 -21.27 23.10 2.23
C LYS A 111 -19.86 22.56 2.33
N ILE A 112 -18.90 23.37 1.92
CA ILE A 112 -17.47 23.09 2.01
C ILE A 112 -16.94 23.66 3.33
N TYR A 113 -16.05 22.91 3.97
CA TYR A 113 -15.39 23.31 5.20
C TYR A 113 -13.89 23.46 4.93
N GLU A 114 -13.22 24.29 5.73
CA GLU A 114 -11.77 24.50 5.64
C GLU A 114 -10.98 23.21 5.91
N GLU A 115 -9.84 23.02 5.27
CA GLU A 115 -8.92 21.88 5.47
C GLU A 115 -8.13 21.97 6.80
N SER A 116 -8.85 22.17 7.91
CA SER A 116 -8.31 22.36 9.26
C SER A 116 -8.92 21.36 10.25
N ASN A 117 -8.35 21.22 11.45
CA ASN A 117 -8.95 20.36 12.48
C ASN A 117 -10.33 20.89 12.89
N GLU A 118 -10.47 22.22 12.94
CA GLU A 118 -11.72 22.94 13.19
C GLU A 118 -12.74 22.65 12.08
N GLY A 119 -12.32 22.66 10.82
CA GLY A 119 -13.17 22.30 9.69
C GLY A 119 -13.65 20.84 9.73
N ILE A 120 -12.82 19.90 10.20
CA ILE A 120 -13.26 18.51 10.47
C ILE A 120 -14.33 18.49 11.56
N ILE A 121 -14.10 19.18 12.67
CA ILE A 121 -15.04 19.19 13.81
C ILE A 121 -16.37 19.79 13.37
N GLN A 122 -16.33 20.92 12.67
CA GLN A 122 -17.53 21.60 12.20
C GLN A 122 -18.29 20.75 11.18
N SER A 123 -17.59 20.09 10.26
CA SER A 123 -18.26 19.24 9.27
C SER A 123 -18.98 18.06 9.89
N TRP A 124 -18.46 17.50 10.99
CA TRP A 124 -19.15 16.47 11.76
C TRP A 124 -20.31 17.01 12.59
N ALA A 125 -20.11 18.14 13.27
CA ALA A 125 -21.13 18.75 14.12
C ALA A 125 -22.40 19.11 13.34
N GLU A 126 -22.25 19.55 12.09
CA GLU A 126 -23.37 19.93 11.23
C GLU A 126 -23.93 18.79 10.37
N ARG A 127 -23.35 17.58 10.43
CA ARG A 127 -23.76 16.46 9.58
C ARG A 127 -25.02 15.74 10.05
N ASP A 128 -25.34 15.87 11.33
CA ASP A 128 -26.52 15.26 11.96
C ASP A 128 -26.64 13.74 11.67
N VAL A 129 -25.57 12.99 11.96
CA VAL A 129 -25.49 11.52 11.84
C VAL A 129 -25.33 10.88 13.21
#